data_AF-X0GLQ1-F1
#
_entry.id   AF-X0GLQ1-F1
#
_cell.length_a   1.000
_cell.length_b   1.000
_cell.length_c   1.000
_cell.angle_alpha   90.00
_cell.angle_beta   90.00
_cell.angle_gamma   90.00
#
_symmetry.space_group_name_H-M   'P 1'
#
loop_
_entity.id
_entity.type
_entity.pdbx_description
1 polymer ?
#
loop_
_entity_poly.entity_id
_entity_poly.type
_entity_poly.pdbx_seq_one_letter_code
_entity_poly.pdbx_strand_id
1 'polypeptide(L)'
;MDASVVYGLDLPDAPKAPDVPKSNTGPRNRPSDESETSYTDAFKTYLHQWVEWDNKVIDHFEARCCIYAIRASEAQWHLSGDGGREYFTWWLQDFDVLRTWYNAHKVHGQRVAEYKEHLARMSPGESKGRK
;
A
#
# COMPACT_ATOMS: atom_id res chain seq x y z
N MET A 1 -21.94 -17.31 -4.06
CA MET A 1 -20.46 -17.18 -4.04
C MET A 1 -19.94 -18.43 -3.39
N ASP A 2 -19.09 -19.18 -4.08
CA ASP A 2 -18.52 -20.43 -3.58
C ASP A 2 -17.44 -20.11 -2.54
N ALA A 3 -17.50 -20.75 -1.37
CA ALA A 3 -16.53 -20.59 -0.30
C ALA A 3 -15.10 -20.97 -0.75
N SER A 4 -14.96 -21.77 -1.82
CA SER A 4 -13.67 -22.09 -2.43
C SER A 4 -12.93 -20.87 -3.01
N VAL A 5 -13.66 -19.80 -3.37
CA VAL A 5 -13.08 -18.53 -3.89
C VAL A 5 -12.52 -17.66 -2.75
N VAL A 6 -12.80 -18.00 -1.49
CA VAL A 6 -12.38 -17.24 -0.30
C VAL A 6 -11.06 -17.77 0.30
N TYR A 7 -10.52 -18.89 -0.20
CA TYR A 7 -9.39 -19.60 0.43
C TYR A 7 -7.99 -19.33 -0.12
N GLY A 8 -7.88 -18.52 -1.17
CA GLY A 8 -6.60 -18.10 -1.72
C GLY A 8 -6.68 -16.66 -2.17
N LEU A 9 -6.60 -15.72 -1.23
CA LEU A 9 -6.41 -14.33 -1.59
C LEU A 9 -4.95 -14.15 -2.02
N ASP A 10 -4.69 -14.40 -3.31
CA ASP A 10 -3.59 -13.78 -4.03
C ASP A 10 -3.87 -12.27 -4.02
N LEU A 11 -3.58 -11.61 -2.90
CA LEU A 11 -3.62 -10.17 -2.83
C LEU A 11 -2.68 -9.64 -3.90
N PRO A 12 -3.11 -8.65 -4.71
CA PRO A 12 -2.23 -8.07 -5.70
C PRO A 12 -1.00 -7.46 -5.01
N ASP A 13 0.11 -7.40 -5.73
CA ASP A 13 1.31 -6.72 -5.24
C ASP A 13 0.99 -5.26 -4.89
N ALA A 14 1.65 -4.75 -3.85
CA ALA A 14 1.58 -3.34 -3.51
C ALA A 14 2.06 -2.48 -4.70
N PRO A 15 1.38 -1.36 -4.99
CA PRO A 15 1.76 -0.51 -6.11
C PRO A 15 3.13 0.11 -5.85
N LYS A 16 3.89 0.33 -6.93
CA LYS A 16 5.22 0.93 -6.89
C LYS A 16 5.11 2.42 -7.18
N ALA A 17 5.66 3.24 -6.29
CA ALA A 17 5.76 4.67 -6.52
C ALA A 17 6.70 4.97 -7.70
N PRO A 18 6.45 6.03 -8.49
CA PRO A 18 7.41 6.49 -9.48
C PRO A 18 8.69 6.98 -8.79
N ASP A 19 9.82 6.82 -9.47
CA ASP A 19 11.08 7.36 -8.98
C ASP A 19 11.13 8.88 -9.13
N VAL A 20 11.70 9.56 -8.14
CA VAL A 20 11.95 11.01 -8.20
C VAL A 20 12.87 11.31 -9.38
N PRO A 21 12.56 12.32 -10.22
CA PRO A 21 13.44 12.74 -11.30
C PRO A 21 14.84 13.02 -10.77
N LYS A 22 15.85 12.38 -11.36
CA LYS A 22 17.25 12.65 -11.00
C LYS A 22 17.59 14.09 -11.38
N SER A 23 17.96 14.90 -10.40
CA SER A 23 18.58 16.19 -10.69
C SER A 23 19.91 15.89 -11.39
N ASN A 24 20.01 16.20 -12.68
CA ASN A 24 21.26 16.03 -13.42
C ASN A 24 22.31 16.91 -12.74
N THR A 25 23.31 16.27 -12.13
CA THR A 25 24.47 16.88 -11.44
C THR A 25 25.32 17.67 -12.43
N GLY A 26 24.82 18.83 -12.80
CA GLY A 26 25.50 19.87 -13.57
C GLY A 26 24.91 21.21 -13.17
N PRO A 27 25.73 22.25 -12.94
CA PRO A 27 25.32 23.50 -12.28
C PRO A 27 24.29 24.35 -13.05
N ARG A 28 23.63 23.81 -14.08
CA ARG A 28 22.70 24.54 -14.96
C ARG A 28 21.42 23.80 -15.38
N ASN A 29 21.22 22.54 -14.98
CA ASN A 29 20.09 21.75 -15.50
C ASN A 29 19.09 21.41 -14.39
N ARG A 30 18.22 22.38 -14.06
CA ARG A 30 16.92 22.08 -13.43
C ARG A 30 16.18 21.08 -14.33
N PRO A 31 15.50 20.05 -13.80
CA PRO A 31 14.63 19.20 -14.62
C PRO A 31 13.65 20.06 -15.42
N SER A 32 13.28 19.64 -16.64
CA SER A 32 12.32 20.41 -17.44
C SER A 32 10.97 20.43 -16.73
N ASP A 33 10.23 21.55 -16.83
CA ASP A 33 8.90 21.69 -16.22
C ASP A 33 7.94 20.55 -16.65
N GLU A 34 8.13 19.98 -17.84
CA GLU A 34 7.41 18.79 -18.33
C GLU A 34 7.76 17.51 -17.56
N SER A 35 9.04 17.28 -17.23
CA SER A 35 9.47 16.10 -16.46
C SER A 35 8.96 16.13 -15.02
N GLU A 36 8.87 17.33 -14.44
CA GLU A 36 8.34 17.54 -13.09
C GLU A 36 6.81 17.38 -13.03
N THR A 37 6.11 17.89 -14.05
CA THR A 37 4.66 17.71 -14.20
C THR A 37 4.33 16.22 -14.39
N SER A 38 5.12 15.52 -15.22
CA SER A 38 4.96 14.08 -15.44
C SER A 38 5.18 13.25 -14.17
N TYR A 39 6.17 13.58 -13.34
CA TYR A 39 6.38 12.92 -12.06
C TYR A 39 5.23 13.16 -11.09
N THR A 40 4.77 14.41 -10.99
CA THR A 40 3.67 14.80 -10.11
C THR A 40 2.38 14.04 -10.44
N ASP A 41 2.04 13.93 -11.72
CA ASP A 41 0.83 13.21 -12.15
C ASP A 41 0.98 11.69 -11.96
N ALA A 42 2.15 11.12 -12.27
CA ALA A 42 2.43 9.72 -11.98
C ALA A 42 2.33 9.42 -10.47
N PHE A 43 2.78 10.33 -9.61
CA PHE A 43 2.70 10.15 -8.16
C PHE A 43 1.25 10.22 -7.65
N LYS A 44 0.42 11.10 -8.21
CA LYS A 44 -1.04 11.11 -7.90
C LYS A 44 -1.69 9.79 -8.30
N THR A 45 -1.40 9.26 -9.49
CA THR A 45 -1.89 7.95 -9.90
C THR A 45 -1.46 6.85 -8.93
N TYR A 46 -0.20 6.86 -8.50
CA TYR A 46 0.31 5.96 -7.47
C TYR A 46 -0.49 6.07 -6.15
N LEU A 47 -0.83 7.28 -5.69
CA LEU A 47 -1.63 7.47 -4.47
C LEU A 47 -3.04 6.87 -4.60
N HIS A 48 -3.68 6.98 -5.76
CA HIS A 48 -4.96 6.34 -6.01
C HIS A 48 -4.84 4.81 -5.97
N GLN A 49 -3.86 4.26 -6.68
CA GLN A 49 -3.59 2.81 -6.66
C GLN A 49 -3.25 2.30 -5.26
N TRP A 50 -2.55 3.11 -4.45
CA TRP A 50 -2.23 2.78 -3.07
C TRP A 50 -3.49 2.62 -2.23
N VAL A 51 -4.42 3.56 -2.29
CA VAL A 51 -5.70 3.48 -1.55
C VAL A 51 -6.52 2.28 -2.00
N GLU A 52 -6.60 2.02 -3.31
CA GLU A 52 -7.30 0.84 -3.84
C GLU A 52 -6.69 -0.47 -3.33
N TRP A 53 -5.37 -0.55 -3.27
CA TRP A 53 -4.67 -1.71 -2.76
C TRP A 53 -4.85 -1.86 -1.23
N ASP A 54 -4.72 -0.79 -0.47
CA ASP A 54 -4.88 -0.77 1.00
C ASP A 54 -6.28 -1.26 1.40
N ASN A 55 -7.31 -0.80 0.69
CA ASN A 55 -8.68 -1.27 0.89
C ASN A 55 -8.84 -2.78 0.65
N LYS A 56 -8.17 -3.37 -0.34
CA LYS A 56 -8.23 -4.83 -0.56
C LYS A 56 -7.63 -5.62 0.60
N VAL A 57 -6.59 -5.07 1.25
CA VAL A 57 -6.02 -5.70 2.45
C VAL A 57 -7.00 -5.62 3.62
N ILE A 58 -7.73 -4.50 3.76
CA ILE A 58 -8.78 -4.34 4.78
C ILE A 58 -9.93 -5.31 4.51
N ASP A 59 -10.40 -5.40 3.26
CA ASP A 59 -11.47 -6.32 2.83
C ASP A 59 -11.11 -7.79 3.13
N HIS A 60 -9.84 -8.19 2.97
CA HIS A 60 -9.35 -9.51 3.36
C HIS A 60 -9.62 -9.81 4.84
N PHE A 61 -9.26 -8.89 5.73
CA PHE A 61 -9.46 -9.07 7.17
C PHE A 61 -10.93 -8.97 7.58
N GLU A 62 -11.71 -8.13 6.91
CA GLU A 62 -13.16 -8.07 7.12
C GLU A 62 -13.83 -9.40 6.75
N ALA A 63 -13.48 -9.95 5.58
CA ALA A 63 -13.95 -11.27 5.15
C ALA A 63 -13.54 -12.36 6.15
N ARG A 64 -12.31 -12.33 6.66
CA ARG A 64 -11.84 -13.27 7.70
C ARG A 64 -12.66 -13.15 8.99
N CYS A 65 -12.94 -11.93 9.45
CA CYS A 65 -13.78 -11.69 10.62
C CYS A 65 -15.18 -12.32 10.44
N CYS A 66 -15.77 -12.19 9.25
CA CYS A 66 -17.06 -12.79 8.94
C CYS A 66 -17.03 -14.31 9.03
N ILE A 67 -15.99 -14.95 8.49
CA ILE A 67 -15.79 -16.41 8.59
C ILE A 67 -15.71 -16.85 10.05
N TYR A 68 -14.90 -16.15 10.86
CA TYR A 68 -14.78 -16.46 12.28
C TYR A 68 -16.11 -16.29 13.03
N ALA A 69 -16.89 -15.25 12.70
CA ALA A 69 -18.20 -15.04 13.29
C ALA A 69 -19.19 -16.17 12.95
N ILE A 70 -19.20 -16.66 11.70
CA ILE A 70 -20.05 -17.79 11.27
C ILE A 70 -19.69 -19.05 12.06
N ARG A 71 -18.38 -19.36 12.15
CA ARG A 71 -17.88 -20.57 12.82
C ARG A 71 -17.86 -20.47 14.34
N ALA A 72 -18.11 -19.29 14.93
CA ALA A 72 -18.16 -19.13 16.38
C ALA A 72 -19.25 -19.99 17.05
N SER A 73 -20.27 -20.40 16.29
CA SER A 73 -21.30 -21.34 16.73
C SER A 73 -20.82 -22.80 16.86
N GLU A 74 -19.69 -23.15 16.23
CA GLU A 74 -19.07 -24.47 16.30
C GLU A 74 -18.14 -24.54 17.52
N ALA A 75 -18.50 -25.33 18.54
CA ALA A 75 -17.69 -25.45 19.76
C ALA A 75 -16.26 -25.92 19.44
N GLN A 76 -15.26 -25.07 19.75
CA GLN A 76 -13.84 -25.38 19.67
C GLN A 76 -13.34 -25.91 18.31
N TRP A 77 -14.00 -25.53 17.20
CA TRP A 77 -13.65 -25.99 15.84
C TRP A 77 -12.17 -25.75 15.48
N HIS A 78 -11.58 -24.68 16.01
CA HIS A 78 -10.20 -24.26 15.78
C HIS A 78 -9.16 -25.06 16.59
N LEU A 79 -9.58 -25.95 17.50
CA LEU A 79 -8.67 -26.69 18.40
C LEU A 79 -8.45 -28.14 17.99
N SER A 80 -9.19 -28.69 17.03
CA SER A 80 -9.17 -30.12 16.75
C SER A 80 -9.55 -30.47 15.31
N GLY A 81 -9.11 -31.65 14.87
CA GLY A 81 -9.48 -32.22 13.59
C GLY A 81 -9.11 -31.33 12.41
N ASP A 82 -10.01 -31.25 11.44
CA ASP A 82 -9.79 -30.50 10.19
C ASP A 82 -9.90 -28.99 10.41
N GLY A 83 -10.80 -28.56 11.31
CA GLY A 83 -10.96 -27.16 11.66
C GLY A 83 -9.73 -26.53 12.30
N GLY A 84 -8.98 -27.28 13.13
CA GLY A 84 -7.72 -26.80 13.69
C GLY A 84 -6.61 -26.60 12.65
N ARG A 85 -6.52 -27.51 11.65
CA ARG A 85 -5.54 -27.37 10.55
C ARG A 85 -5.88 -26.20 9.63
N GLU A 86 -7.17 -26.03 9.36
CA GLU A 86 -7.70 -24.93 8.56
C GLU A 86 -7.49 -23.57 9.25
N TYR A 87 -7.79 -23.48 10.55
CA TYR A 87 -7.49 -22.31 11.37
C TYR A 87 -6.01 -21.93 11.33
N PHE A 88 -5.11 -22.91 11.54
CA PHE A 88 -3.67 -22.65 11.50
C PHE A 88 -3.20 -22.17 10.11
N THR A 89 -3.77 -22.73 9.04
CA THR A 89 -3.48 -22.31 7.66
C THR A 89 -3.92 -20.86 7.43
N TRP A 90 -5.13 -20.50 7.84
CA TRP A 90 -5.64 -19.14 7.74
C TRP A 90 -4.81 -18.16 8.56
N TRP A 91 -4.38 -18.56 9.76
CA TRP A 91 -3.50 -17.74 10.58
C TRP A 91 -2.14 -17.46 9.89
N LEU A 92 -1.53 -18.46 9.24
CA LEU A 92 -0.31 -18.26 8.47
C LEU A 92 -0.51 -17.30 7.29
N GLN A 93 -1.62 -17.46 6.55
CA GLN A 93 -1.97 -16.55 5.45
C GLN A 93 -2.13 -15.11 5.97
N ASP A 94 -2.92 -14.92 7.02
CA ASP A 94 -3.18 -13.62 7.62
C ASP A 94 -1.87 -12.97 8.13
N PHE A 95 -0.96 -13.77 8.69
CA PHE A 95 0.37 -13.30 9.11
C PHE A 95 1.22 -12.81 7.92
N ASP A 96 1.21 -13.53 6.80
CA ASP A 96 1.92 -13.12 5.58
C ASP A 96 1.34 -11.83 4.97
N VAL A 97 0.01 -11.68 5.00
CA VAL A 97 -0.66 -10.45 4.60
C VAL A 97 -0.23 -9.29 5.50
N LEU A 98 -0.27 -9.45 6.83
CA LEU A 98 0.18 -8.42 7.77
C LEU A 98 1.64 -8.01 7.55
N ARG A 99 2.52 -8.98 7.32
CA ARG A 99 3.95 -8.74 7.04
C ARG A 99 4.13 -7.93 5.77
N THR A 100 3.41 -8.28 4.71
CA THR A 100 3.45 -7.58 3.42
C THR A 100 2.89 -6.16 3.58
N TRP A 101 1.76 -6.02 4.27
CA TRP A 101 1.11 -4.75 4.51
C TRP A 101 1.99 -3.77 5.30
N TYR A 102 2.59 -4.25 6.39
CA TYR A 102 3.54 -3.47 7.19
C TYR A 102 4.74 -2.98 6.37
N ASN A 103 5.33 -3.86 5.54
CA ASN A 103 6.47 -3.48 4.71
C ASN A 103 6.09 -2.46 3.64
N ALA A 104 4.92 -2.62 3.00
CA ALA A 104 4.40 -1.67 2.04
C ALA A 104 4.15 -0.30 2.68
N HIS A 105 3.57 -0.25 3.88
CA HIS A 105 3.30 1.01 4.60
C HIS A 105 4.59 1.80 4.90
N LYS A 106 5.68 1.10 5.29
CA LYS A 106 6.99 1.75 5.46
C LYS A 106 7.47 2.42 4.17
N VAL A 107 7.39 1.70 3.05
CA VAL A 107 7.80 2.23 1.74
C VAL A 107 6.90 3.39 1.32
N HIS A 108 5.58 3.25 1.44
CA HIS A 108 4.63 4.31 1.12
C HIS A 108 4.90 5.59 1.93
N GLY A 109 5.11 5.47 3.24
CA GLY A 109 5.44 6.61 4.10
C GLY A 109 6.71 7.33 3.66
N GLN A 110 7.76 6.57 3.29
CA GLN A 110 9.00 7.14 2.74
C GLN A 110 8.73 7.89 1.42
N ARG A 111 8.01 7.28 0.48
CA ARG A 111 7.70 7.87 -0.82
C ARG A 111 6.83 9.13 -0.70
N VAL A 112 5.86 9.14 0.21
CA VAL A 112 5.04 10.32 0.50
C VAL A 112 5.88 11.46 1.08
N ALA A 113 6.85 11.15 1.95
CA ALA A 113 7.78 12.15 2.47
C ALA A 113 8.65 12.74 1.34
N GLU A 114 9.24 11.90 0.50
CA GLU A 114 10.03 12.32 -0.68
C GLU A 114 9.21 13.21 -1.63
N TYR A 115 7.94 12.86 -1.87
CA TYR A 115 7.03 13.65 -2.71
C TYR A 115 6.70 15.01 -2.09
N LYS A 116 6.49 15.09 -0.77
CA LYS A 116 6.28 16.37 -0.07
C LYS A 116 7.51 17.28 -0.18
N GLU A 117 8.70 16.72 -0.01
CA GLU A 117 9.95 17.48 -0.20
C GLU A 117 10.12 17.96 -1.64
N HIS A 118 9.75 17.12 -2.61
CA HIS A 118 9.75 17.48 -4.02
C HIS A 118 8.81 18.66 -4.30
N LEU A 119 7.56 18.62 -3.84
CA LEU A 119 6.62 19.73 -3.97
C LEU A 119 7.14 21.02 -3.32
N ALA A 120 7.78 20.93 -2.16
CA ALA A 120 8.36 22.07 -1.47
C ALA A 120 9.51 22.73 -2.25
N ARG A 121 10.33 21.95 -2.98
CA ARG A 121 11.36 22.49 -3.88
C ARG A 121 10.78 23.16 -5.12
N MET A 122 9.64 22.65 -5.60
CA MET A 122 8.97 23.19 -6.79
C MET A 122 8.15 24.45 -6.52
N SER A 123 7.67 24.64 -5.30
CA SER A 123 7.03 25.88 -4.88
C SER A 123 8.12 26.94 -4.71
N PRO A 124 8.27 27.91 -5.63
CA PRO A 124 9.22 28.99 -5.42
C PRO A 124 8.71 29.78 -4.23
N GLY A 125 9.44 29.74 -3.12
CA GLY A 125 9.21 30.67 -2.03
C GLY A 125 9.16 32.08 -2.61
N GLU A 126 8.07 32.78 -2.29
CA GLU A 126 7.94 34.22 -2.44
C GLU A 126 9.29 34.84 -2.08
N SER A 127 9.99 35.30 -3.12
CA SER A 127 11.31 35.86 -2.99
C SER A 127 11.20 37.06 -2.06
N LYS A 128 11.72 36.90 -0.84
CA LYS A 128 12.21 37.99 0.00
C LYS A 128 12.89 39.02 -0.90
N GLY A 129 12.29 40.19 -1.01
CA GLY A 129 12.99 41.39 -1.45
C GLY A 129 12.20 42.28 -2.41
N ARG A 130 11.65 43.37 -1.88
CA ARG A 130 12.13 44.68 -2.35
C ARG A 130 12.14 45.66 -1.17
N LYS A 131 13.36 46.05 -0.81
CA LYS A 131 13.65 47.30 -0.10
C LYS A 131 13.22 48.48 -0.97
#